data_AF-A0A5B8URI0-F1
#
_entry.id   AF-A0A5B8URI0-F1
#
_cell.length_a   1.000
_cell.length_b   1.000
_cell.length_c   1.000
_cell.angle_alpha   90.00
_cell.angle_beta   90.00
_cell.angle_gamma   90.00
#
_symmetry.space_group_name_H-M   'P 1'
#
loop_
_entity.id
_entity.type
_entity.pdbx_description
1 polymer ?
#
loop_
_entity_poly.entity_id
_entity_poly.type
_entity_poly.pdbx_seq_one_letter_code
_entity_poly.pdbx_strand_id
1 'polypeptide(L)'
;MQLFDNQNNADSVVIGLLKELSVNVRSEDIIAELEKHPEYPSMLAISDVLNWFEIDNAAYRIETSELAEVPVPFIAHTLKNDFVVVSKISAGELTVSDHKQKNYKIPVKNAAQFFDGVVLAVQPSLSGYGYPPKNTWSAIFKYKDVIIYLLAGIVLSGILLNNHYFTNLSWQVALLTISKTTGLVTSILLLVQSIDKNNPLIQTLCTGNGKSDCNAILSSKAAKLFSWLSWSEVGFFYFAGTLLALLFSNGSVASLQVLAFLNLVSLPYTFYSIFYQARTAKQWCVLCCTVQALLWIEFIPLVTFLKSPVLLPGVSQWLSILACLALPVATWILLKPLLLKAQQLKTLKPQLQKFKYNKELFDTALQSQPKYALPSDDWSIVLGNVEAATIITMVSNPYCPPCSKTHQELDNWLGRLDDIQLRIVFTADNTENDNKTPVVRHLMALNETGDKALIKRALHDWYEQKQKDYNAWADVYPVQLDENQYYKLNEQKAWCEMAEVKATPTLLINGYVLPADYQVEDIKYMLA
;
A
#
# COMPACT_ATOMS: atom_id res chain seq x y z
N MET A 1 9.81 2.24 16.00
CA MET A 1 10.48 3.41 15.39
C MET A 1 9.97 3.57 13.96
N GLN A 2 9.01 4.47 13.74
CA GLN A 2 8.42 4.73 12.42
C GLN A 2 9.40 5.57 11.59
N LEU A 3 10.32 4.89 10.93
CA LEU A 3 11.22 5.50 9.95
C LEU A 3 10.66 5.16 8.56
N PHE A 4 10.39 6.20 7.77
CA PHE A 4 9.92 6.15 6.37
C PHE A 4 8.46 5.84 6.17
N ASP A 5 7.63 6.82 6.52
CA ASP A 5 6.54 7.14 5.63
C ASP A 5 6.32 8.66 5.78
N ASN A 6 6.50 9.40 4.69
CA ASN A 6 6.17 10.83 4.65
C ASN A 6 4.63 10.88 4.51
N GLN A 7 3.94 10.40 5.55
CA GLN A 7 2.49 10.25 5.54
C GLN A 7 1.88 11.64 5.37
N ASN A 8 0.80 11.70 4.59
CA ASN A 8 0.07 12.95 4.46
C ASN A 8 -0.36 13.42 5.86
N ASN A 9 -0.52 14.73 6.02
CA ASN A 9 -0.92 15.30 7.30
C ASN A 9 -2.26 14.72 7.78
N ALA A 10 -3.24 14.60 6.89
CA ALA A 10 -4.53 13.95 7.17
C ALA A 10 -4.36 12.52 7.70
N ASP A 11 -3.58 11.68 7.01
CA ASP A 11 -3.33 10.28 7.41
C ASP A 11 -2.75 10.21 8.82
N SER A 12 -1.73 11.03 9.09
CA SER A 12 -1.02 11.04 10.38
C SER A 12 -1.94 11.44 11.53
N VAL A 13 -2.83 12.40 11.28
CA VAL A 13 -3.77 12.96 12.25
C VAL A 13 -4.89 11.95 12.54
N VAL A 14 -5.47 11.32 11.51
CA VAL A 14 -6.48 10.28 11.71
C VAL A 14 -5.89 9.08 12.46
N ILE A 15 -4.69 8.64 12.09
CA ILE A 15 -3.99 7.57 12.83
C ILE A 15 -3.71 7.98 14.28
N GLY A 16 -3.35 9.25 14.51
CA GLY A 16 -3.14 9.80 15.84
C GLY A 16 -4.41 9.75 16.69
N LEU A 17 -5.51 10.26 16.15
CA LEU A 17 -6.83 10.26 16.78
C LEU A 17 -7.26 8.85 17.20
N LEU A 18 -7.17 7.88 16.29
CA LEU A 18 -7.62 6.52 16.54
C LEU A 18 -6.78 5.78 17.58
N LYS A 19 -5.49 6.11 17.69
CA LYS A 19 -4.61 5.60 18.75
C LYS A 19 -5.00 6.16 20.11
N GLU A 20 -5.32 7.45 20.19
CA GLU A 20 -5.82 8.07 21.43
C GLU A 20 -7.16 7.45 21.85
N LEU A 21 -8.03 7.14 20.89
CA LEU A 21 -9.32 6.48 21.13
C LEU A 21 -9.21 4.95 21.38
N SER A 22 -8.01 4.36 21.28
CA SER A 22 -7.80 2.91 21.38
C SER A 22 -8.67 2.08 20.41
N VAL A 23 -8.94 2.62 19.23
CA VAL A 23 -9.71 1.97 18.16
C VAL A 23 -8.86 0.89 17.49
N ASN A 24 -9.34 -0.35 17.43
CA ASN A 24 -8.64 -1.47 16.82
C ASN A 24 -8.86 -1.54 15.30
N VAL A 25 -8.29 -0.58 14.56
CA VAL A 25 -8.29 -0.60 13.09
C VAL A 25 -6.87 -0.44 12.56
N ARG A 26 -6.52 -1.20 11.51
CA ARG A 26 -5.20 -1.11 10.89
C ARG A 26 -5.06 0.23 10.18
N SER A 27 -3.94 0.91 10.41
CA SER A 27 -3.66 2.20 9.76
C SER A 27 -3.68 2.10 8.24
N GLU A 28 -3.24 0.97 7.68
CA GLU A 28 -3.24 0.74 6.24
C GLU A 28 -4.66 0.67 5.65
N ASP A 29 -5.64 0.13 6.38
CA ASP A 29 -7.02 0.01 5.90
C ASP A 29 -7.69 1.38 5.85
N ILE A 30 -7.46 2.22 6.85
CA ILE A 30 -8.03 3.58 6.89
C ILE A 30 -7.39 4.48 5.85
N ILE A 31 -6.07 4.44 5.69
CA ILE A 31 -5.39 5.19 4.63
C ILE A 31 -5.92 4.73 3.27
N ALA A 32 -6.01 3.41 3.04
CA ALA A 32 -6.49 2.89 1.77
C ALA A 32 -7.94 3.30 1.49
N GLU A 33 -8.75 3.52 2.52
CA GLU A 33 -10.13 3.98 2.40
C GLU A 33 -10.23 5.49 2.18
N LEU A 34 -9.43 6.30 2.89
CA LEU A 34 -9.29 7.74 2.66
C LEU A 34 -8.83 8.05 1.23
N GLU A 35 -7.87 7.29 0.70
CA GLU A 35 -7.37 7.43 -0.67
C GLU A 35 -8.44 7.17 -1.76
N LYS A 36 -9.60 6.61 -1.40
CA LYS A 36 -10.74 6.41 -2.33
C LYS A 36 -11.74 7.56 -2.30
N HIS A 37 -11.63 8.47 -1.34
CA HIS A 37 -12.58 9.55 -1.21
C HIS A 37 -12.27 10.68 -2.20
N PRO A 38 -13.23 11.16 -3.02
CA PRO A 38 -12.99 12.21 -4.01
C PRO A 38 -12.42 13.50 -3.41
N GLU A 39 -12.97 13.88 -2.26
CA GLU A 39 -12.56 15.08 -1.52
C GLU A 39 -11.33 14.85 -0.63
N TYR A 40 -10.59 13.74 -0.75
CA TYR A 40 -9.36 13.57 0.03
C TYR A 40 -8.27 14.57 -0.40
N PRO A 41 -7.59 15.27 0.54
CA PRO A 41 -7.58 15.09 2.00
C PRO A 41 -8.39 16.16 2.77
N SER A 42 -9.70 16.22 2.63
CA SER A 42 -10.57 17.17 3.35
C SER A 42 -11.11 16.64 4.68
N MET A 43 -11.69 17.53 5.48
CA MET A 43 -12.40 17.16 6.71
C MET A 43 -13.62 16.26 6.43
N LEU A 44 -14.29 16.48 5.29
CA LEU A 44 -15.41 15.66 4.84
C LEU A 44 -14.96 14.22 4.60
N ALA A 45 -13.88 14.03 3.84
CA ALA A 45 -13.30 12.71 3.59
C ALA A 45 -12.94 11.97 4.90
N ILE A 46 -12.43 12.69 5.89
CA ILE A 46 -12.13 12.11 7.21
C ILE A 46 -13.43 11.70 7.93
N SER A 47 -14.44 12.57 7.95
CA SER A 47 -15.72 12.32 8.61
C SER A 47 -16.45 11.11 8.01
N ASP A 48 -16.54 11.05 6.68
CA ASP A 48 -17.24 9.97 5.96
C ASP A 48 -16.53 8.62 6.11
N VAL A 49 -15.19 8.62 6.10
CA VAL A 49 -14.42 7.39 6.35
C VAL A 49 -14.58 6.94 7.81
N LEU A 50 -14.55 7.84 8.80
CA LEU A 50 -14.80 7.47 10.18
C LEU A 50 -16.21 6.87 10.36
N ASN A 51 -17.24 7.46 9.74
CA ASN A 51 -18.59 6.91 9.71
C ASN A 51 -18.63 5.52 9.06
N TRP A 52 -17.89 5.31 7.97
CA TRP A 52 -17.76 4.00 7.33
C TRP A 52 -17.15 2.93 8.23
N PHE A 53 -16.28 3.32 9.16
CA PHE A 53 -15.71 2.45 10.19
C PHE A 53 -16.57 2.41 11.47
N GLU A 54 -17.80 2.93 11.44
CA GLU A 54 -18.75 2.98 12.57
C GLU A 54 -18.17 3.78 13.76
N ILE A 55 -17.45 4.86 13.44
CA ILE A 55 -16.88 5.80 14.41
C ILE A 55 -17.70 7.08 14.36
N ASP A 56 -18.64 7.20 15.30
CA ASP A 56 -19.54 8.35 15.40
C ASP A 56 -18.74 9.65 15.54
N ASN A 57 -18.91 10.54 14.58
CA ASN A 57 -18.20 11.80 14.54
C ASN A 57 -19.09 12.90 13.98
N ALA A 58 -18.74 14.15 14.28
CA ALA A 58 -19.44 15.29 13.74
C ALA A 58 -18.51 16.49 13.60
N ALA A 59 -18.62 17.16 12.45
CA ALA A 59 -17.87 18.36 12.13
C ALA A 59 -18.69 19.59 12.50
N TYR A 60 -18.05 20.55 13.21
CA TYR A 60 -18.68 21.80 13.61
C TYR A 60 -17.75 22.97 13.32
N ARG A 61 -18.35 24.13 13.07
CA ARG A 61 -17.65 25.41 13.09
C ARG A 61 -17.90 26.07 14.45
N ILE A 62 -16.82 26.38 15.15
CA ILE A 62 -16.83 26.96 16.50
C ILE A 62 -15.98 28.22 16.55
N GLU A 63 -16.27 29.08 17.52
CA GLU A 63 -15.36 30.15 17.89
C GLU A 63 -14.20 29.62 18.73
N THR A 64 -13.04 30.29 18.68
CA THR A 64 -11.86 29.85 19.45
C THR A 64 -12.06 29.88 20.96
N SER A 65 -13.04 30.64 21.46
CA SER A 65 -13.49 30.64 22.85
C SER A 65 -14.18 29.33 23.26
N GLU A 66 -14.85 28.66 22.32
CA GLU A 66 -15.63 27.44 22.54
C GLU A 66 -14.77 26.17 22.44
N LEU A 67 -13.48 26.30 22.05
CA LEU A 67 -12.56 25.17 21.95
C LEU A 67 -12.46 24.34 23.24
N ALA A 68 -12.66 24.97 24.40
CA ALA A 68 -12.64 24.30 25.70
C ALA A 68 -13.85 23.37 25.94
N GLU A 69 -14.92 23.54 25.17
CA GLU A 69 -16.18 22.80 25.29
C GLU A 69 -16.22 21.56 24.38
N VAL A 70 -15.32 21.49 23.39
CA VAL A 70 -15.23 20.35 22.48
C VAL A 70 -14.67 19.13 23.23
N PRO A 71 -15.33 17.96 23.16
CA PRO A 71 -14.83 16.75 23.80
C PRO A 71 -13.52 16.30 23.16
N VAL A 72 -12.52 15.99 24.01
CA VAL A 72 -11.23 15.45 23.58
C VAL A 72 -11.23 13.92 23.53
N PRO A 73 -10.47 13.29 22.61
CA PRO A 73 -9.68 13.91 21.54
C PRO A 73 -10.54 14.32 20.33
N PHE A 74 -10.13 15.37 19.63
CA PHE A 74 -10.77 15.84 18.38
C PHE A 74 -9.74 16.27 17.33
N ILE A 75 -10.16 16.33 16.07
CA ILE A 75 -9.34 16.90 14.99
C ILE A 75 -9.73 18.37 14.80
N ALA A 76 -8.75 19.24 14.60
CA ALA A 76 -8.96 20.64 14.28
C ALA A 76 -8.25 21.01 12.98
N HIS A 77 -8.91 21.83 12.16
CA HIS A 77 -8.32 22.40 10.97
C HIS A 77 -7.58 23.70 11.32
N THR A 78 -6.46 23.93 10.64
CA THR A 78 -5.55 25.05 10.90
C THR A 78 -5.59 26.07 9.78
N LEU A 79 -5.18 27.30 10.08
CA LEU A 79 -5.06 28.38 9.09
C LEU A 79 -4.05 28.07 7.96
N LYS A 80 -3.19 27.06 8.15
CA LYS A 80 -2.23 26.59 7.13
C LYS A 80 -2.81 25.52 6.20
N ASN A 81 -4.10 25.24 6.31
CA ASN A 81 -4.77 24.17 5.57
C ASN A 81 -4.22 22.76 5.90
N ASP A 82 -3.78 22.59 7.14
CA ASP A 82 -3.39 21.32 7.76
C ASP A 82 -4.39 20.96 8.87
N PHE A 83 -4.43 19.70 9.25
CA PHE A 83 -5.13 19.16 10.42
C PHE A 83 -4.17 18.89 11.57
N VAL A 84 -4.71 18.92 12.79
CA VAL A 84 -4.03 18.51 14.02
C VAL A 84 -4.97 17.74 14.93
N VAL A 85 -4.43 16.87 15.78
CA VAL A 85 -5.19 16.23 16.86
C VAL A 85 -5.00 17.03 18.14
N VAL A 86 -6.10 17.44 18.77
CA VAL A 86 -6.10 18.01 20.11
C VAL A 86 -6.44 16.90 21.10
N SER A 87 -5.46 16.49 21.91
CA SER A 87 -5.61 15.35 22.83
C SER A 87 -6.00 15.75 24.26
N LYS A 88 -5.63 16.97 24.67
CA LYS A 88 -5.90 17.46 26.03
C LYS A 88 -6.01 18.98 26.07
N ILE A 89 -6.92 19.46 26.89
CA ILE A 89 -7.08 20.88 27.24
C ILE A 89 -6.87 20.97 28.76
N SER A 90 -5.85 21.70 29.19
CA SER A 90 -5.49 21.80 30.62
C SER A 90 -4.84 23.14 30.94
N ALA A 91 -5.29 23.79 32.01
CA ALA A 91 -4.66 25.00 32.56
C ALA A 91 -4.42 26.14 31.52
N GLY A 92 -5.31 26.29 30.54
CA GLY A 92 -5.18 27.30 29.47
C GLY A 92 -4.19 26.93 28.36
N GLU A 93 -3.77 25.66 28.27
CA GLU A 93 -2.96 25.12 27.18
C GLU A 93 -3.67 23.97 26.46
N LEU A 94 -3.48 23.91 25.14
CA LEU A 94 -3.89 22.83 24.25
C LEU A 94 -2.69 21.92 24.00
N THR A 95 -2.85 20.61 24.17
CA THR A 95 -1.87 19.61 23.74
C THR A 95 -2.24 19.12 22.35
N VAL A 96 -1.34 19.37 21.40
CA VAL A 96 -1.59 19.20 19.97
C VAL A 96 -0.55 18.26 19.37
N SER A 97 -0.97 17.42 18.43
CA SER A 97 -0.11 16.56 17.64
C SER A 97 -0.40 16.71 16.15
N ASP A 98 0.64 16.75 15.34
CA ASP A 98 0.57 16.74 13.88
C ASP A 98 1.55 15.71 13.27
N HIS A 99 1.77 15.80 11.96
CA HIS A 99 2.66 14.89 11.22
C HIS A 99 4.16 15.14 11.48
N LYS A 100 4.53 16.31 12.01
CA LYS A 100 5.93 16.72 12.29
C LYS A 100 6.28 16.57 13.76
N GLN A 101 5.37 16.95 14.65
CA GLN A 101 5.61 17.04 16.08
C GLN A 101 4.43 16.47 16.86
N LYS A 102 4.75 15.68 17.89
CA LYS A 102 3.77 15.11 18.80
C LYS A 102 3.75 15.89 20.11
N ASN A 103 2.56 16.05 20.68
CA ASN A 103 2.28 16.59 22.01
C ASN A 103 2.96 17.95 22.28
N TYR A 104 2.98 18.84 21.30
CA TYR A 104 3.39 20.22 21.53
C TYR A 104 2.26 21.03 22.13
N LYS A 105 2.63 22.06 22.90
CA LYS A 105 1.68 22.86 23.67
C LYS A 105 1.44 24.20 22.99
N ILE A 106 0.17 24.56 22.87
CA ILE A 106 -0.26 25.87 22.37
C ILE A 106 -1.06 26.56 23.48
N PRO A 107 -0.71 27.79 23.90
CA PRO A 107 -1.56 28.57 24.80
C PRO A 107 -2.92 28.84 24.15
N VAL A 108 -4.02 28.65 24.88
CA VAL A 108 -5.39 28.88 24.37
C VAL A 108 -5.57 30.31 23.85
N LYS A 109 -4.87 31.30 24.45
CA LYS A 109 -4.85 32.69 23.97
C LYS A 109 -4.35 32.85 22.53
N ASN A 110 -3.52 31.92 22.05
CA ASN A 110 -2.98 31.92 20.70
C ASN A 110 -3.76 30.99 19.75
N ALA A 111 -4.82 30.33 20.22
CA ALA A 111 -5.61 29.39 19.42
C ALA A 111 -6.17 30.06 18.16
N ALA A 112 -6.66 31.30 18.26
CA ALA A 112 -7.18 32.07 17.12
C ALA A 112 -6.14 32.39 16.03
N GLN A 113 -4.85 32.27 16.34
CA GLN A 113 -3.76 32.46 15.36
C GLN A 113 -3.35 31.14 14.69
N PHE A 114 -3.95 30.02 15.08
CA PHE A 114 -3.55 28.69 14.65
C PHE A 114 -4.71 27.91 14.01
N PHE A 115 -5.90 27.96 14.61
CA PHE A 115 -7.10 27.27 14.13
C PHE A 115 -7.98 28.20 13.29
N ASP A 116 -8.70 27.63 12.33
CA ASP A 116 -9.63 28.36 11.47
C ASP A 116 -11.11 28.21 11.89
N GLY A 117 -11.34 27.53 13.01
CA GLY A 117 -12.65 27.32 13.61
C GLY A 117 -13.37 26.03 13.20
N VAL A 118 -12.80 25.20 12.31
CA VAL A 118 -13.42 23.90 11.97
C VAL A 118 -12.82 22.78 12.85
N VAL A 119 -13.70 22.04 13.52
CA VAL A 119 -13.33 20.89 14.35
C VAL A 119 -14.17 19.66 14.00
N LEU A 120 -13.60 18.47 14.20
CA LEU A 120 -14.26 17.18 14.09
C LEU A 120 -14.19 16.48 15.45
N ALA A 121 -15.31 16.47 16.16
CA ALA A 121 -15.45 15.77 17.43
C ALA A 121 -15.85 14.31 17.19
N VAL A 122 -15.34 13.41 18.02
CA VAL A 122 -15.67 11.98 17.97
C VAL A 122 -16.38 11.60 19.25
N GLN A 123 -17.48 10.86 19.14
CA GLN A 123 -18.16 10.29 20.30
C GLN A 123 -17.58 8.90 20.60
N PRO A 124 -17.24 8.60 21.87
CA PRO A 124 -16.88 7.25 22.27
C PRO A 124 -18.04 6.28 22.02
N SER A 125 -17.91 5.33 21.08
CA SER A 125 -18.96 4.33 20.89
C SER A 125 -19.02 3.36 22.09
N LEU A 126 -20.25 2.99 22.48
CA LEU A 126 -20.51 2.03 23.59
C LEU A 126 -20.22 0.58 23.19
N SER A 127 -20.24 0.28 21.89
CA SER A 127 -19.92 -1.00 21.29
C SER A 127 -18.56 -0.88 20.62
N GLY A 128 -17.51 -1.40 21.28
CA GLY A 128 -16.12 -1.23 20.88
C GLY A 128 -15.89 -1.23 19.36
N TYR A 129 -15.21 -0.20 18.88
CA TYR A 129 -14.89 0.00 17.46
C TYR A 129 -14.22 -1.25 16.86
N GLY A 130 -14.76 -1.78 15.77
CA GLY A 130 -14.13 -2.97 15.18
C GLY A 130 -14.73 -3.46 13.88
N TYR A 131 -14.12 -3.05 12.76
CA TYR A 131 -14.02 -3.93 11.61
C TYR A 131 -12.95 -4.98 11.93
N PRO A 132 -13.22 -6.30 11.85
CA PRO A 132 -12.18 -7.29 12.09
C PRO A 132 -11.06 -7.09 11.05
N PRO A 133 -9.79 -7.02 11.46
CA PRO A 133 -8.70 -6.80 10.53
C PRO A 133 -8.75 -7.89 9.46
N LYS A 134 -8.83 -7.50 8.18
CA LYS A 134 -8.65 -8.47 7.08
C LYS A 134 -7.25 -9.07 7.27
N ASN A 135 -7.19 -10.36 7.59
CA ASN A 135 -5.96 -11.12 7.79
C ASN A 135 -5.19 -11.23 6.47
N THR A 136 -4.58 -10.14 6.04
CA THR A 136 -3.57 -10.18 4.98
C THR A 136 -2.23 -10.45 5.66
N TRP A 137 -1.66 -11.61 5.36
CA TRP A 137 -0.31 -12.05 5.75
C TRP A 137 0.82 -11.09 5.33
N SER A 138 0.50 -9.95 4.71
CA SER A 138 1.43 -8.92 4.25
C SER A 138 2.09 -8.10 5.38
N ALA A 139 1.66 -8.24 6.63
CA ALA A 139 2.18 -7.44 7.75
C ALA A 139 3.45 -8.02 8.41
N ILE A 140 3.80 -9.30 8.16
CA ILE A 140 4.80 -10.01 8.99
C ILE A 140 6.23 -9.62 8.61
N PHE A 141 6.46 -9.06 7.42
CA PHE A 141 7.79 -8.67 7.01
C PHE A 141 7.73 -7.41 6.15
N LYS A 142 8.04 -6.25 6.75
CA LYS A 142 8.38 -5.08 5.94
C LYS A 142 9.58 -5.48 5.08
N TYR A 143 9.50 -5.26 3.77
CA TYR A 143 10.52 -5.71 2.81
C TYR A 143 11.95 -5.32 3.20
N LYS A 144 12.10 -4.21 3.96
CA LYS A 144 13.36 -3.70 4.52
C LYS A 144 13.96 -4.65 5.55
N ASP A 145 13.13 -5.19 6.44
CA ASP A 145 13.57 -6.09 7.50
C ASP A 145 14.00 -7.44 6.92
N VAL A 146 13.31 -7.93 5.87
CA VAL A 146 13.71 -9.14 5.13
C VAL A 146 15.11 -9.01 4.55
N ILE A 147 15.43 -7.88 3.93
CA ILE A 147 16.75 -7.67 3.31
C ILE A 147 17.85 -7.63 4.37
N ILE A 148 17.61 -6.98 5.51
CA ILE A 148 18.56 -6.92 6.63
C ILE A 148 18.75 -8.31 7.24
N TYR A 149 17.67 -9.05 7.50
CA TYR A 149 17.75 -10.41 8.03
C TYR A 149 18.39 -11.39 7.04
N LEU A 150 18.19 -11.20 5.75
CA LEU A 150 18.83 -12.02 4.71
C LEU A 150 20.32 -11.73 4.61
N LEU A 151 20.74 -10.46 4.65
CA LEU A 151 22.16 -10.08 4.70
C LEU A 151 22.84 -10.60 5.97
N ALA A 152 22.20 -10.41 7.12
CA ALA A 152 22.68 -10.94 8.40
C ALA A 152 22.74 -12.47 8.40
N GLY A 153 21.74 -13.13 7.82
CA GLY A 153 21.69 -14.59 7.66
C GLY A 153 22.78 -15.12 6.74
N ILE A 154 23.09 -14.44 5.62
CA ILE A 154 24.20 -14.81 4.73
C ILE A 154 25.54 -14.69 5.48
N VAL A 155 25.77 -13.59 6.18
CA VAL A 155 27.00 -13.39 6.96
C VAL A 155 27.12 -14.42 8.09
N LEU A 156 26.05 -14.65 8.85
CA LEU A 156 26.00 -15.63 9.94
C LEU A 156 26.20 -17.06 9.40
N SER A 157 25.56 -17.41 8.28
CA SER A 157 25.73 -18.71 7.64
C SER A 157 27.15 -18.91 7.12
N GLY A 158 27.79 -17.88 6.56
CA GLY A 158 29.20 -17.92 6.17
C GLY A 158 30.14 -18.15 7.35
N ILE A 159 29.86 -17.53 8.50
CA ILE A 159 30.62 -17.73 9.74
C ILE A 159 30.40 -19.15 10.31
N LEU A 160 29.17 -19.66 10.28
CA LEU A 160 28.80 -20.96 10.88
C LEU A 160 29.16 -22.17 10.00
N LEU A 161 29.05 -22.06 8.67
CA LEU A 161 29.33 -23.14 7.73
C LEU A 161 30.82 -23.29 7.43
N ASN A 162 31.60 -22.22 7.63
CA ASN A 162 33.04 -22.28 7.53
C ASN A 162 33.62 -22.74 8.87
N ASN A 163 33.63 -24.06 9.09
CA ASN A 163 34.19 -24.72 10.29
C ASN A 163 35.64 -24.29 10.59
N HIS A 164 36.37 -23.76 9.61
CA HIS A 164 37.74 -23.28 9.74
C HIS A 164 37.87 -21.76 9.91
N TYR A 165 36.78 -21.00 9.89
CA TYR A 165 36.79 -19.54 9.98
C TYR A 165 37.33 -19.08 11.34
N PHE A 166 36.80 -19.65 12.43
CA PHE A 166 37.26 -19.32 13.78
C PHE A 166 38.68 -19.81 14.06
N THR A 167 39.10 -20.93 13.47
CA THR A 167 40.47 -21.45 13.64
C THR A 167 41.51 -20.66 12.85
N ASN A 168 41.11 -19.99 11.75
CA ASN A 168 41.98 -19.18 10.89
C ASN A 168 41.72 -17.66 11.05
N LEU A 169 41.08 -17.25 12.15
CA LEU A 169 40.75 -15.84 12.41
C LEU A 169 42.01 -15.03 12.73
N SER A 170 42.71 -14.62 11.67
CA SER A 170 43.82 -13.67 11.75
C SER A 170 43.31 -12.24 11.71
N TRP A 171 44.14 -11.29 12.17
CA TRP A 171 43.80 -9.87 12.10
C TRP A 171 43.55 -9.42 10.64
N GLN A 172 44.21 -10.05 9.67
CA GLN A 172 44.01 -9.79 8.24
C GLN A 172 42.61 -10.17 7.78
N VAL A 173 42.14 -11.38 8.13
CA VAL A 173 40.81 -11.87 7.74
C VAL A 173 39.72 -11.09 8.46
N ALA A 174 39.93 -10.75 9.74
CA ALA A 174 38.99 -9.92 10.51
C ALA A 174 38.84 -8.52 9.88
N LEU A 175 39.96 -7.85 9.59
CA LEU A 175 39.95 -6.53 8.96
C LEU A 175 39.28 -6.57 7.57
N LEU A 176 39.60 -7.58 6.75
CA LEU A 176 38.98 -7.78 5.45
C LEU A 176 37.47 -8.02 5.53
N THR A 177 37.02 -8.77 6.52
CA THR A 177 35.59 -9.04 6.71
C THR A 177 34.85 -7.75 7.08
N ILE A 178 35.41 -6.94 7.99
CA ILE A 178 34.84 -5.66 8.41
C ILE A 178 34.82 -4.66 7.26
N SER A 179 35.93 -4.50 6.53
CA SER A 179 36.02 -3.56 5.41
C SER A 179 35.07 -3.94 4.29
N LYS A 180 34.98 -5.23 3.94
CA LYS A 180 34.06 -5.72 2.90
C LYS A 180 32.59 -5.56 3.29
N THR A 181 32.25 -5.84 4.54
CA THR A 181 30.89 -5.64 5.04
C THR A 181 30.51 -4.16 5.01
N THR A 182 31.42 -3.28 5.45
CA THR A 182 31.21 -1.82 5.41
C THR A 182 31.09 -1.31 3.98
N GLY A 183 31.91 -1.83 3.07
CA GLY A 183 31.88 -1.50 1.64
C GLY A 183 30.61 -1.99 0.96
N LEU A 184 30.10 -3.16 1.34
CA LEU A 184 28.82 -3.69 0.88
C LEU A 184 27.67 -2.78 1.33
N VAL A 185 27.60 -2.43 2.62
CA VAL A 185 26.57 -1.52 3.15
C VAL A 185 26.63 -0.17 2.43
N THR A 186 27.82 0.39 2.26
CA THR A 186 28.02 1.67 1.56
C THR A 186 27.57 1.59 0.09
N SER A 187 27.89 0.49 -0.60
CA SER A 187 27.48 0.27 -1.99
C SER A 187 25.97 0.07 -2.14
N ILE A 188 25.32 -0.60 -1.18
CA ILE A 188 23.86 -0.72 -1.14
C ILE A 188 23.22 0.66 -0.96
N LEU A 189 23.76 1.52 -0.08
CA LEU A 189 23.27 2.89 0.05
C LEU A 189 23.41 3.68 -1.26
N LEU A 190 24.55 3.54 -1.96
CA LEU A 190 24.74 4.16 -3.28
C LEU A 190 23.72 3.66 -4.31
N LEU A 191 23.42 2.35 -4.33
CA LEU A 191 22.39 1.78 -5.20
C LEU A 191 20.99 2.30 -4.87
N VAL A 192 20.64 2.38 -3.58
CA VAL A 192 19.35 2.93 -3.13
C VAL A 192 19.22 4.38 -3.59
N GLN A 193 20.27 5.20 -3.42
CA GLN A 193 20.27 6.60 -3.90
C GLN A 193 20.13 6.71 -5.42
N SER A 194 20.67 5.75 -6.18
CA SER A 194 20.57 5.73 -7.64
C SER A 194 19.13 5.46 -8.12
N ILE A 195 18.34 4.73 -7.34
CA ILE A 195 16.94 4.38 -7.63
C ILE A 195 15.98 5.44 -7.06
N ASP A 196 16.16 5.80 -5.78
CA ASP A 196 15.35 6.80 -5.07
C ASP A 196 16.22 8.00 -4.68
N LYS A 197 16.24 9.01 -5.55
CA LYS A 197 17.05 10.23 -5.38
C LYS A 197 16.64 11.05 -4.16
N ASN A 198 15.39 10.90 -3.70
CA ASN A 198 14.80 11.68 -2.62
C ASN A 198 14.78 10.90 -1.30
N ASN A 199 15.66 9.89 -1.16
CA ASN A 199 15.69 9.07 0.04
C ASN A 199 16.16 9.90 1.26
N PRO A 200 15.33 10.05 2.31
CA PRO A 200 15.62 10.94 3.43
C PRO A 200 16.80 10.47 4.31
N LEU A 201 17.08 9.16 4.40
CA LEU A 201 18.26 8.65 5.11
C LEU A 201 19.54 9.15 4.47
N ILE A 202 19.59 9.03 3.14
CA ILE A 202 20.78 9.34 2.38
C ILE A 202 20.96 10.84 2.29
N GLN A 203 19.86 11.60 2.17
CA GLN A 203 19.91 13.05 2.30
C GLN A 203 20.51 13.44 3.65
N THR A 204 20.04 12.88 4.77
CA THR A 204 20.60 13.18 6.10
C THR A 204 22.11 12.88 6.19
N LEU A 205 22.55 11.74 5.65
CA LEU A 205 23.96 11.33 5.65
C LEU A 205 24.83 12.17 4.69
N CYS A 206 24.28 12.61 3.57
CA CYS A 206 25.00 13.36 2.54
C CYS A 206 24.97 14.88 2.76
N THR A 207 23.89 15.47 3.29
CA THR A 207 23.71 16.94 3.41
C THR A 207 24.11 17.50 4.78
N GLY A 208 24.47 16.66 5.75
CA GLY A 208 24.81 17.08 7.12
C GLY A 208 25.92 18.14 7.25
N ASN A 209 26.72 18.39 6.20
CA ASN A 209 27.78 19.40 6.16
C ASN A 209 27.59 20.53 5.13
N GLY A 210 26.39 20.70 4.55
CA GLY A 210 26.03 21.85 3.71
C GLY A 210 26.77 22.04 2.37
N LYS A 211 27.78 21.20 2.04
CA LYS A 211 28.60 21.27 0.81
C LYS A 211 28.76 19.94 0.07
N SER A 212 28.04 18.90 0.47
CA SER A 212 28.15 17.56 -0.10
C SER A 212 26.82 17.12 -0.70
N ASP A 213 26.80 16.87 -2.01
CA ASP A 213 25.65 16.34 -2.73
C ASP A 213 26.03 15.06 -3.47
N CYS A 214 25.63 13.93 -2.89
CA CYS A 214 25.82 12.60 -3.48
C CYS A 214 25.06 12.45 -4.81
N ASN A 215 23.92 13.14 -4.98
CA ASN A 215 23.07 13.03 -6.16
C ASN A 215 23.70 13.70 -7.39
N ALA A 216 24.39 14.83 -7.20
CA ALA A 216 25.12 15.52 -8.28
C ALA A 216 26.17 14.62 -8.94
N ILE A 217 26.83 13.75 -8.16
CA ILE A 217 27.84 12.82 -8.67
C ILE A 217 27.19 11.58 -9.28
N LEU A 218 26.25 10.94 -8.58
CA LEU A 218 25.63 9.68 -9.02
C LEU A 218 24.71 9.82 -10.25
N SER A 219 24.15 11.01 -10.48
CA SER A 219 23.33 11.30 -11.66
C SER A 219 24.14 11.75 -12.88
N SER A 220 25.45 11.97 -12.73
CA SER A 220 26.33 12.42 -13.81
C SER A 220 26.55 11.33 -14.86
N LYS A 221 26.89 11.75 -16.09
CA LYS A 221 27.31 10.80 -17.15
C LYS A 221 28.55 10.00 -16.74
N ALA A 222 29.45 10.59 -15.95
CA ALA A 222 30.68 9.94 -15.48
C ALA A 222 30.42 8.85 -14.42
N ALA A 223 29.23 8.83 -13.79
CA ALA A 223 28.83 7.76 -12.88
C ALA A 223 28.43 6.46 -13.61
N LYS A 224 28.30 6.49 -14.95
CA LYS A 224 27.97 5.34 -15.78
C LYS A 224 29.23 4.81 -16.46
N LEU A 225 29.51 3.52 -16.26
CA LEU A 225 30.58 2.81 -16.98
C LEU A 225 30.09 2.42 -18.39
N PHE A 226 28.84 1.94 -18.47
CA PHE A 226 28.11 1.70 -19.71
C PHE A 226 26.70 2.26 -19.61
N SER A 227 25.94 2.29 -20.71
CA SER A 227 24.54 2.72 -20.69
C SER A 227 23.66 1.93 -19.70
N TRP A 228 23.99 0.66 -19.49
CA TRP A 228 23.26 -0.27 -18.61
C TRP A 228 23.92 -0.49 -17.24
N LEU A 229 25.18 -0.05 -17.05
CA LEU A 229 25.99 -0.35 -15.86
C LEU A 229 26.63 0.92 -15.27
N SER A 230 26.40 1.13 -13.98
CA SER A 230 26.90 2.24 -13.17
C SER A 230 28.05 1.82 -12.24
N TRP A 231 28.86 2.79 -11.81
CA TRP A 231 29.93 2.54 -10.84
C TRP A 231 29.43 2.08 -9.47
N SER A 232 28.21 2.49 -9.07
CA SER A 232 27.56 1.98 -7.86
C SER A 232 27.25 0.49 -7.96
N GLU A 233 26.86 -0.01 -9.14
CA GLU A 233 26.63 -1.44 -9.39
C GLU A 233 27.95 -2.21 -9.38
N VAL A 234 28.99 -1.68 -10.00
CA VAL A 234 30.33 -2.29 -9.98
C VAL A 234 30.87 -2.41 -8.55
N GLY A 235 30.71 -1.35 -7.74
CA GLY A 235 31.07 -1.37 -6.32
C GLY A 235 30.31 -2.45 -5.54
N PHE A 236 28.99 -2.54 -5.74
CA PHE A 236 28.18 -3.60 -5.14
C PHE A 236 28.65 -5.00 -5.54
N PHE A 237 28.89 -5.26 -6.83
CA PHE A 237 29.38 -6.56 -7.30
C PHE A 237 30.74 -6.91 -6.71
N TYR A 238 31.64 -5.93 -6.61
CA TYR A 238 32.95 -6.10 -6.00
C TYR A 238 32.82 -6.49 -4.52
N PHE A 239 32.17 -5.67 -3.69
CA PHE A 239 32.12 -5.93 -2.25
C PHE A 239 31.27 -7.16 -1.92
N ALA A 240 30.12 -7.35 -2.57
CA ALA A 240 29.27 -8.52 -2.34
C ALA A 240 29.98 -9.81 -2.78
N GLY A 241 30.51 -9.83 -4.00
CA GLY A 241 31.11 -11.04 -4.57
C GLY A 241 32.41 -11.43 -3.86
N THR A 242 33.26 -10.45 -3.52
CA THR A 242 34.50 -10.72 -2.79
C THR A 242 34.27 -11.04 -1.32
N LEU A 243 33.19 -10.55 -0.70
CA LEU A 243 32.78 -10.95 0.65
C LEU A 243 32.29 -12.41 0.66
N LEU A 244 31.45 -12.79 -0.30
CA LEU A 244 31.02 -14.18 -0.46
C LEU A 244 32.23 -15.10 -0.70
N ALA A 245 33.14 -14.72 -1.60
CA ALA A 245 34.36 -15.47 -1.83
C ALA A 245 35.21 -15.60 -0.56
N LEU A 246 35.36 -14.53 0.24
CA LEU A 246 36.08 -14.59 1.51
C LEU A 246 35.44 -15.58 2.50
N LEU A 247 34.11 -15.60 2.60
CA LEU A 247 33.39 -16.45 3.54
C LEU A 247 33.37 -17.93 3.10
N PHE A 248 33.22 -18.20 1.80
CA PHE A 248 32.99 -19.55 1.26
C PHE A 248 34.22 -20.20 0.59
N SER A 249 35.36 -19.50 0.46
CA SER A 249 36.61 -20.08 -0.10
C SER A 249 37.44 -20.89 0.91
N ASN A 250 36.91 -21.14 2.10
CA ASN A 250 37.54 -21.97 3.15
C ASN A 250 38.96 -21.49 3.55
N GLY A 251 39.24 -20.18 3.44
CA GLY A 251 40.51 -19.59 3.86
C GLY A 251 41.73 -19.96 3.00
N SER A 252 41.53 -20.48 1.79
CA SER A 252 42.63 -20.84 0.87
C SER A 252 43.50 -19.63 0.52
N VAL A 253 44.81 -19.77 0.68
CA VAL A 253 45.80 -18.71 0.31
C VAL A 253 45.70 -18.34 -1.17
N ALA A 254 45.48 -19.32 -2.06
CA ALA A 254 45.28 -19.07 -3.49
C ALA A 254 44.04 -18.19 -3.76
N SER A 255 42.95 -18.39 -3.01
CA SER A 255 41.75 -17.56 -3.14
C SER A 255 41.98 -16.15 -2.62
N LEU A 256 42.71 -15.99 -1.52
CA LEU A 256 43.11 -14.67 -1.00
C LEU A 256 44.04 -13.92 -1.98
N GLN A 257 44.93 -14.62 -2.70
CA GLN A 257 45.75 -14.02 -3.75
C GLN A 257 44.91 -13.51 -4.93
N VAL A 258 43.85 -14.23 -5.33
CA VAL A 258 42.89 -13.74 -6.34
C VAL A 258 42.18 -12.48 -5.85
N LEU A 259 41.71 -12.45 -4.59
CA LEU A 259 41.10 -11.25 -4.01
C LEU A 259 42.08 -10.07 -3.95
N ALA A 260 43.35 -10.33 -3.63
CA ALA A 260 44.40 -9.32 -3.62
C ALA A 260 44.64 -8.72 -5.00
N PHE A 261 44.64 -9.57 -6.04
CA PHE A 261 44.75 -9.11 -7.43
C PHE A 261 43.55 -8.27 -7.86
N LEU A 262 42.32 -8.70 -7.52
CA LEU A 262 41.10 -7.93 -7.82
C LEU A 262 41.10 -6.56 -7.11
N ASN A 263 41.56 -6.50 -5.85
CA ASN A 263 41.73 -5.23 -5.13
C ASN A 263 42.78 -4.35 -5.82
N LEU A 264 43.94 -4.89 -6.20
CA LEU A 264 44.99 -4.13 -6.88
C LEU A 264 44.50 -3.49 -8.19
N VAL A 265 43.73 -4.23 -8.99
CA VAL A 265 43.13 -3.72 -10.25
C VAL A 265 42.07 -2.64 -9.98
N SER A 266 41.45 -2.62 -8.80
CA SER A 266 40.48 -1.60 -8.42
C SER A 266 41.10 -0.29 -7.93
N LEU A 267 42.35 -0.29 -7.45
CA LEU A 267 43.00 0.92 -6.90
C LEU A 267 43.13 2.09 -7.89
N PRO A 268 43.46 1.89 -9.19
CA PRO A 268 43.46 2.97 -10.18
C PRO A 268 42.14 3.76 -10.27
N TYR A 269 41.00 3.09 -10.06
CA TYR A 269 39.69 3.75 -10.05
C TYR A 269 39.56 4.78 -8.92
N THR A 270 40.24 4.56 -7.77
CA THR A 270 40.18 5.51 -6.65
C THR A 270 40.73 6.88 -7.03
N PHE A 271 41.84 6.92 -7.78
CA PHE A 271 42.43 8.16 -8.28
C PHE A 271 41.52 8.86 -9.29
N TYR A 272 40.95 8.10 -10.24
CA TYR A 272 39.99 8.64 -11.21
C TYR A 272 38.77 9.26 -10.49
N SER A 273 38.20 8.54 -9.53
CA SER A 273 36.99 8.95 -8.82
C SER A 273 37.22 10.18 -7.94
N ILE A 274 38.37 10.30 -7.25
CA ILE A 274 38.76 11.53 -6.54
C ILE A 274 38.99 12.69 -7.50
N PHE A 275 39.74 12.46 -8.58
CA PHE A 275 40.06 13.51 -9.55
C PHE A 275 38.79 14.11 -10.15
N TYR A 276 37.84 13.26 -10.55
CA TYR A 276 36.55 13.70 -11.08
C TYR A 276 35.77 14.55 -10.07
N GLN A 277 35.66 14.10 -8.82
CA GLN A 277 34.93 14.82 -7.76
C GLN A 277 35.57 16.18 -7.45
N ALA A 278 36.90 16.22 -7.31
CA ALA A 278 37.63 17.43 -6.94
C ALA A 278 37.70 18.47 -8.07
N ARG A 279 37.95 18.05 -9.31
CA ARG A 279 38.24 18.96 -10.43
C ARG A 279 37.07 19.17 -11.37
N THR A 280 36.31 18.13 -11.69
CA THR A 280 35.23 18.20 -12.70
C THR A 280 33.89 18.52 -12.06
N ALA A 281 33.47 17.72 -11.07
CA ALA A 281 32.18 17.91 -10.41
C ALA A 281 32.21 19.06 -9.40
N LYS A 282 33.38 19.34 -8.78
CA LYS A 282 33.55 20.32 -7.69
C LYS A 282 32.58 20.08 -6.52
N GLN A 283 32.22 18.82 -6.32
CA GLN A 283 31.30 18.33 -5.31
C GLN A 283 31.92 17.08 -4.67
N TRP A 284 31.61 16.83 -3.40
CA TRP A 284 32.11 15.67 -2.66
C TRP A 284 30.96 14.75 -2.29
N CYS A 285 31.06 13.48 -2.71
CA CYS A 285 30.14 12.43 -2.27
C CYS A 285 30.81 11.65 -1.15
N VAL A 286 30.32 11.82 0.07
CA VAL A 286 30.84 11.14 1.28
C VAL A 286 30.89 9.64 1.06
N LEU A 287 29.81 9.04 0.52
CA LEU A 287 29.73 7.60 0.28
C LEU A 287 30.75 7.10 -0.76
N CYS A 288 30.99 7.85 -1.85
CA CYS A 288 32.01 7.49 -2.83
C CYS A 288 33.41 7.59 -2.24
N CYS A 289 33.68 8.62 -1.43
CA CYS A 289 34.95 8.74 -0.70
C CYS A 289 35.15 7.60 0.30
N THR A 290 34.09 7.17 0.99
CA THR A 290 34.12 5.99 1.87
C THR A 290 34.50 4.73 1.10
N VAL A 291 33.91 4.49 -0.08
CA VAL A 291 34.27 3.35 -0.93
C VAL A 291 35.76 3.38 -1.30
N GLN A 292 36.29 4.54 -1.70
CA GLN A 292 37.71 4.68 -2.06
C GLN A 292 38.61 4.39 -0.86
N ALA A 293 38.29 4.94 0.32
CA ALA A 293 39.04 4.68 1.54
C ALA A 293 39.03 3.18 1.90
N LEU A 294 37.88 2.51 1.75
CA LEU A 294 37.74 1.09 2.02
C LEU A 294 38.58 0.22 1.07
N LEU A 295 38.68 0.57 -0.22
CA LEU A 295 39.55 -0.15 -1.15
C LEU A 295 41.02 -0.10 -0.74
N TRP A 296 41.48 1.04 -0.21
CA TRP A 296 42.84 1.18 0.35
C TRP A 296 43.01 0.46 1.69
N ILE A 297 42.00 0.47 2.56
CA ILE A 297 42.02 -0.29 3.82
C ILE A 297 42.12 -1.80 3.55
N GLU A 298 41.42 -2.31 2.53
CA GLU A 298 41.51 -3.71 2.10
C GLU A 298 42.90 -4.09 1.58
N PHE A 299 43.61 -3.16 0.96
CA PHE A 299 44.92 -3.42 0.40
C PHE A 299 45.96 -3.76 1.49
N ILE A 300 45.83 -3.17 2.69
CA ILE A 300 46.76 -3.37 3.81
C ILE A 300 46.93 -4.85 4.19
N PRO A 301 45.86 -5.63 4.47
CA PRO A 301 45.98 -7.06 4.71
C PRO A 301 46.24 -7.88 3.45
N LEU A 302 45.81 -7.44 2.26
CA LEU A 302 45.98 -8.20 1.02
C LEU A 302 47.41 -8.19 0.47
N VAL A 303 48.18 -7.13 0.72
CA VAL A 303 49.56 -7.00 0.24
C VAL A 303 50.48 -8.08 0.81
N THR A 304 50.19 -8.64 1.99
CA THR A 304 50.99 -9.73 2.57
C THR A 304 50.89 -11.00 1.73
N PHE A 305 49.73 -11.27 1.13
CA PHE A 305 49.51 -12.44 0.29
C PHE A 305 50.11 -12.28 -1.12
N LEU A 306 50.26 -11.04 -1.60
CA LEU A 306 50.97 -10.74 -2.85
C LEU A 306 52.49 -10.95 -2.75
N LYS A 307 53.06 -10.89 -1.53
CA LYS A 307 54.49 -11.14 -1.29
C LYS A 307 54.83 -12.64 -1.21
N SER A 308 53.83 -13.49 -0.99
CA SER A 308 54.00 -14.95 -0.97
C SER A 308 54.11 -15.51 -2.40
N PRO A 309 54.75 -16.68 -2.60
CA PRO A 309 54.77 -17.35 -3.91
C PRO A 309 53.36 -17.50 -4.48
N VAL A 310 53.22 -17.29 -5.79
CA VAL A 310 51.92 -17.36 -6.46
C VAL A 310 51.43 -18.81 -6.45
N LEU A 311 50.27 -19.04 -5.83
CA LEU A 311 49.57 -20.31 -5.82
C LEU A 311 48.36 -20.19 -6.75
N LEU A 312 48.32 -21.03 -7.77
CA LEU A 312 47.18 -21.08 -8.68
C LEU A 312 46.01 -21.80 -8.00
N PRO A 313 44.79 -21.22 -7.99
CA PRO A 313 43.63 -21.91 -7.48
C PRO A 313 43.34 -23.17 -8.31
N GLY A 314 42.93 -24.25 -7.64
CA GLY A 314 42.42 -25.45 -8.30
C GLY A 314 41.07 -25.20 -8.99
N VAL A 315 40.63 -26.14 -9.83
CA VAL A 315 39.36 -26.01 -10.59
C VAL A 315 38.17 -25.77 -9.67
N SER A 316 38.07 -26.49 -8.55
CA SER A 316 36.99 -26.32 -7.57
C SER A 316 36.99 -24.93 -6.92
N GLN A 317 38.16 -24.37 -6.64
CA GLN A 317 38.31 -23.02 -6.07
C GLN A 317 37.92 -21.95 -7.09
N TRP A 318 38.32 -22.10 -8.35
CA TRP A 318 37.89 -21.20 -9.43
C TRP A 318 36.38 -21.20 -9.61
N LEU A 319 35.75 -22.38 -9.64
CA LEU A 319 34.29 -22.49 -9.73
C LEU A 319 33.60 -21.82 -8.54
N SER A 320 34.12 -22.00 -7.32
CA SER A 320 33.59 -21.33 -6.12
C SER A 320 33.70 -19.81 -6.20
N ILE A 321 34.88 -19.28 -6.57
CA ILE A 321 35.10 -17.82 -6.71
C ILE A 321 34.19 -17.24 -7.80
N LEU A 322 34.10 -17.88 -8.96
CA LEU A 322 33.26 -17.43 -10.06
C LEU A 322 31.77 -17.45 -9.67
N ALA A 323 31.31 -18.49 -8.97
CA ALA A 323 29.95 -18.55 -8.45
C ALA A 323 29.67 -17.40 -7.46
N CYS A 324 30.61 -17.13 -6.53
CA CYS A 324 30.49 -16.04 -5.57
C CYS A 324 30.44 -14.66 -6.24
N LEU A 325 31.23 -14.44 -7.30
CA LEU A 325 31.24 -13.19 -8.06
C LEU A 325 29.99 -13.04 -8.96
N ALA A 326 29.48 -14.14 -9.53
CA ALA A 326 28.32 -14.13 -10.41
C ALA A 326 26.99 -13.96 -9.65
N LEU A 327 26.89 -14.49 -8.43
CA LEU A 327 25.64 -14.49 -7.66
C LEU A 327 25.08 -13.07 -7.40
N PRO A 328 25.85 -12.07 -6.94
CA PRO A 328 25.36 -10.69 -6.78
C PRO A 328 24.90 -10.07 -8.10
N VAL A 329 25.59 -10.36 -9.21
CA VAL A 329 25.24 -9.85 -10.55
C VAL A 329 23.89 -10.42 -10.98
N ALA A 330 23.71 -11.75 -10.88
CA ALA A 330 22.46 -12.42 -11.23
C ALA A 330 21.30 -11.91 -10.37
N THR A 331 21.52 -11.80 -9.05
CA THR A 331 20.52 -11.27 -8.11
C THR A 331 20.11 -9.85 -8.47
N TRP A 332 21.07 -8.99 -8.80
CA TRP A 332 20.80 -7.61 -9.16
C TRP A 332 20.04 -7.47 -10.49
N ILE A 333 20.36 -8.29 -11.50
CA ILE A 333 19.64 -8.30 -12.78
C ILE A 333 18.16 -8.62 -12.58
N LEU A 334 17.83 -9.55 -11.67
CA LEU A 334 16.45 -9.91 -11.35
C LEU A 334 15.76 -8.84 -10.47
N LEU A 335 16.49 -8.27 -9.51
CA LEU A 335 15.94 -7.36 -8.51
C LEU A 335 15.74 -5.93 -9.04
N LYS A 336 16.68 -5.41 -9.84
CA LYS A 336 16.66 -4.04 -10.39
C LYS A 336 15.33 -3.68 -11.08
N PRO A 337 14.77 -4.48 -12.03
CA PRO A 337 13.51 -4.14 -12.67
C PRO A 337 12.33 -4.10 -11.70
N LEU A 338 12.34 -4.96 -10.67
CA LEU A 338 11.29 -4.97 -9.65
C LEU A 338 11.35 -3.71 -8.78
N LEU A 339 12.55 -3.30 -8.35
CA LEU A 339 12.74 -2.07 -7.57
C LEU A 339 12.36 -0.82 -8.36
N LEU A 340 12.71 -0.75 -9.65
CA LEU A 340 12.35 0.37 -10.51
C LEU A 340 10.82 0.47 -10.71
N LYS A 341 10.14 -0.67 -10.96
CA LYS A 341 8.67 -0.69 -11.05
C LYS A 341 8.01 -0.28 -9.73
N ALA A 342 8.52 -0.76 -8.60
CA ALA A 342 8.01 -0.36 -7.28
C ALA A 342 8.18 1.15 -7.03
N GLN A 343 9.31 1.72 -7.45
CA GLN A 343 9.57 3.16 -7.33
C GLN A 343 8.66 3.99 -8.25
N GLN A 344 8.38 3.53 -9.48
CA GLN A 344 7.41 4.17 -10.37
C GLN A 344 5.99 4.12 -9.80
N LEU A 345 5.58 2.97 -9.24
CA LEU A 345 4.27 2.80 -8.61
C LEU A 345 4.05 3.77 -7.45
N LYS A 346 5.09 4.08 -6.67
CA LYS A 346 5.01 5.06 -5.56
C LYS A 346 4.52 6.44 -6.02
N THR A 347 4.84 6.84 -7.25
CA THR A 347 4.42 8.14 -7.81
C THR A 347 3.14 8.03 -8.63
N LEU A 348 2.99 6.94 -9.39
CA LEU A 348 1.87 6.76 -10.30
C LEU A 348 0.58 6.39 -9.56
N LYS A 349 0.65 5.60 -8.48
CA LYS A 349 -0.52 5.16 -7.72
C LYS A 349 -1.36 6.35 -7.20
N PRO A 350 -0.79 7.35 -6.49
CA PRO A 350 -1.58 8.49 -6.03
C PRO A 350 -2.18 9.32 -7.17
N GLN A 351 -1.47 9.45 -8.30
CA GLN A 351 -1.98 10.17 -9.47
C GLN A 351 -3.18 9.44 -10.09
N LEU A 352 -3.09 8.11 -10.22
CA LEU A 352 -4.19 7.30 -10.72
C LEU A 352 -5.38 7.27 -9.75
N GLN A 353 -5.14 7.26 -8.44
CA GLN A 353 -6.23 7.36 -7.45
C GLN A 353 -6.97 8.68 -7.57
N LYS A 354 -6.25 9.81 -7.63
CA LYS A 354 -6.86 11.12 -7.84
C LYS A 354 -7.65 11.22 -9.15
N PHE A 355 -7.18 10.55 -10.20
CA PHE A 355 -7.90 10.48 -11.47
C PHE A 355 -9.15 9.60 -11.36
N LYS A 356 -9.03 8.40 -10.79
CA LYS A 356 -10.11 7.42 -10.68
C LYS A 356 -11.24 7.93 -9.80
N TYR A 357 -10.92 8.46 -8.62
CA TYR A 357 -11.90 8.96 -7.65
C TYR A 357 -12.24 10.44 -7.85
N ASN A 358 -12.03 10.99 -9.04
CA ASN A 358 -12.49 12.33 -9.34
C ASN A 358 -13.99 12.27 -9.67
N LYS A 359 -14.82 12.94 -8.86
CA LYS A 359 -16.28 12.92 -9.02
C LYS A 359 -16.74 13.49 -10.37
N GLU A 360 -16.17 14.60 -10.83
CA GLU A 360 -16.55 15.22 -12.11
C GLU A 360 -16.25 14.29 -13.30
N LEU A 361 -15.09 13.61 -13.28
CA LEU A 361 -14.72 12.65 -14.31
C LEU A 361 -15.61 11.41 -14.26
N PHE A 362 -15.93 10.91 -13.06
CA PHE A 362 -16.87 9.81 -12.89
C PHE A 362 -18.26 10.16 -13.42
N ASP A 363 -18.81 11.31 -13.02
CA ASP A 363 -20.14 11.76 -13.44
C ASP A 363 -20.20 11.94 -14.97
N THR A 364 -19.13 12.49 -15.57
CA THR A 364 -19.00 12.60 -17.03
C THR A 364 -18.95 11.22 -17.70
N ALA A 365 -18.14 10.30 -17.17
CA ALA A 365 -18.02 8.94 -17.70
C ALA A 365 -19.34 8.17 -17.58
N LEU A 366 -20.05 8.28 -16.45
CA LEU A 366 -21.34 7.65 -16.21
C LEU A 366 -22.42 8.20 -17.14
N GLN A 367 -22.54 9.53 -17.26
CA GLN A 367 -23.54 10.17 -18.12
C GLN A 367 -23.30 9.92 -19.61
N SER A 368 -22.07 9.57 -20.00
CA SER A 368 -21.74 9.16 -21.37
C SER A 368 -22.22 7.73 -21.71
N GLN A 369 -22.57 6.92 -20.70
CA GLN A 369 -23.11 5.58 -20.90
C GLN A 369 -24.58 5.63 -21.33
N PRO A 370 -25.09 4.57 -21.98
CA PRO A 370 -26.51 4.43 -22.26
C PRO A 370 -27.36 4.55 -20.98
N LYS A 371 -28.45 5.31 -21.08
CA LYS A 371 -29.46 5.44 -20.03
C LYS A 371 -30.69 4.60 -20.37
N TYR A 372 -31.08 3.73 -19.45
CA TYR A 372 -32.27 2.89 -19.56
C TYR A 372 -33.34 3.30 -18.54
N ALA A 373 -34.58 2.89 -18.80
CA ALA A 373 -35.67 3.06 -17.86
C ALA A 373 -35.42 2.23 -16.59
N LEU A 374 -35.81 2.74 -15.43
CA LEU A 374 -35.66 2.02 -14.17
C LEU A 374 -36.64 0.82 -14.09
N PRO A 375 -36.24 -0.31 -13.48
CA PRO A 375 -37.14 -1.41 -13.21
C PRO A 375 -38.34 -0.97 -12.35
N SER A 376 -39.56 -1.47 -12.61
CA SER A 376 -40.71 -1.14 -11.76
C SER A 376 -40.58 -1.80 -10.39
N ASP A 377 -41.10 -1.14 -9.35
CA ASP A 377 -41.14 -1.64 -7.98
C ASP A 377 -42.07 -2.87 -7.85
N ASP A 378 -43.03 -3.06 -8.77
CA ASP A 378 -43.98 -4.20 -8.79
C ASP A 378 -43.30 -5.55 -9.07
N TRP A 379 -42.30 -5.56 -9.95
CA TRP A 379 -41.68 -6.80 -10.43
C TRP A 379 -40.19 -6.90 -10.12
N SER A 380 -39.60 -5.90 -9.46
CA SER A 380 -38.21 -5.93 -8.98
C SER A 380 -38.14 -5.94 -7.45
N ILE A 381 -37.02 -6.41 -6.90
CA ILE A 381 -36.81 -6.33 -5.45
C ILE A 381 -36.22 -4.97 -5.13
N VAL A 382 -36.96 -4.17 -4.36
CA VAL A 382 -36.53 -2.86 -3.86
C VAL A 382 -36.12 -2.96 -2.39
N LEU A 383 -34.88 -2.56 -2.08
CA LEU A 383 -34.29 -2.50 -0.73
C LEU A 383 -33.70 -1.11 -0.46
N GLY A 384 -33.53 -0.75 0.81
CA GLY A 384 -32.97 0.54 1.22
C GLY A 384 -34.02 1.64 1.36
N ASN A 385 -33.60 2.89 1.22
CA ASN A 385 -34.48 4.05 1.31
C ASN A 385 -35.29 4.19 0.01
N VAL A 386 -36.62 4.14 0.11
CA VAL A 386 -37.51 4.19 -1.06
C VAL A 386 -37.55 5.60 -1.68
N GLU A 387 -37.24 6.63 -0.90
CA GLU A 387 -37.23 8.03 -1.31
C GLU A 387 -35.84 8.53 -1.73
N ALA A 388 -34.85 7.63 -1.80
CA ALA A 388 -33.48 8.00 -2.14
C ALA A 388 -33.36 8.58 -3.55
N ALA A 389 -32.51 9.60 -3.71
CA ALA A 389 -32.20 10.20 -5.00
C ALA A 389 -31.31 9.28 -5.85
N THR A 390 -30.48 8.45 -5.21
CA THR A 390 -29.60 7.49 -5.89
C THR A 390 -30.20 6.10 -5.93
N ILE A 391 -30.57 5.66 -7.12
CA ILE A 391 -31.12 4.33 -7.40
C ILE A 391 -30.05 3.49 -8.08
N ILE A 392 -29.58 2.46 -7.38
CA ILE A 392 -28.67 1.44 -7.90
C ILE A 392 -29.49 0.26 -8.38
N THR A 393 -29.44 -0.05 -9.67
CA THR A 393 -30.02 -1.28 -10.22
C THR A 393 -28.93 -2.33 -10.39
N MET A 394 -29.08 -3.46 -9.72
CA MET A 394 -28.23 -4.64 -9.87
C MET A 394 -28.96 -5.70 -10.69
N VAL A 395 -28.43 -5.99 -11.87
CA VAL A 395 -28.84 -7.15 -12.65
C VAL A 395 -28.02 -8.35 -12.22
N SER A 396 -28.71 -9.41 -11.80
CA SER A 396 -28.09 -10.50 -11.07
C SER A 396 -28.45 -11.87 -11.64
N ASN A 397 -27.59 -12.84 -11.38
CA ASN A 397 -27.88 -14.25 -11.55
C ASN A 397 -27.72 -14.92 -10.17
N PRO A 398 -28.74 -15.65 -9.66
CA PRO A 398 -28.69 -16.27 -8.34
C PRO A 398 -27.50 -17.24 -8.12
N TYR A 399 -26.99 -17.84 -9.19
CA TYR A 399 -25.87 -18.79 -9.14
C TYR A 399 -24.52 -18.16 -9.50
N CYS A 400 -24.45 -16.86 -9.76
CA CYS A 400 -23.24 -16.18 -10.20
C CYS A 400 -22.38 -15.70 -9.00
N PRO A 401 -21.14 -16.21 -8.82
CA PRO A 401 -20.30 -15.80 -7.69
C PRO A 401 -19.92 -14.31 -7.71
N PRO A 402 -19.59 -13.68 -8.85
CA PRO A 402 -19.43 -12.22 -8.92
C PRO A 402 -20.68 -11.43 -8.48
N CYS A 403 -21.89 -11.95 -8.73
CA CYS A 403 -23.13 -11.34 -8.24
C CYS A 403 -23.22 -11.43 -6.72
N SER A 404 -22.88 -12.59 -6.13
CA SER A 404 -22.82 -12.75 -4.66
C SER A 404 -21.92 -11.69 -4.02
N LYS A 405 -20.70 -11.51 -4.56
CA LYS A 405 -19.76 -10.49 -4.06
C LYS A 405 -20.34 -9.08 -4.18
N THR A 406 -20.93 -8.73 -5.33
CA THR A 406 -21.51 -7.40 -5.55
C THR A 406 -22.71 -7.15 -4.65
N HIS A 407 -23.55 -8.16 -4.43
CA HIS A 407 -24.67 -8.09 -3.50
C HIS A 407 -24.17 -7.86 -2.06
N GLN A 408 -23.14 -8.57 -1.61
CA GLN A 408 -22.55 -8.35 -0.28
C GLN A 408 -22.04 -6.92 -0.10
N GLU A 409 -21.36 -6.36 -1.11
CA GLU A 409 -20.88 -4.98 -1.05
C GLU A 409 -22.05 -3.98 -0.97
N LEU A 410 -23.08 -4.14 -1.81
CA LEU A 410 -24.27 -3.27 -1.79
C LEU A 410 -25.11 -3.43 -0.51
N ASP A 411 -25.22 -4.64 0.02
CA ASP A 411 -25.95 -4.92 1.25
C ASP A 411 -25.32 -4.22 2.46
N ASN A 412 -23.97 -4.17 2.50
CA ASN A 412 -23.21 -3.40 3.48
C ASN A 412 -23.47 -1.90 3.37
N TRP A 413 -23.83 -1.38 2.19
CA TRP A 413 -24.11 0.04 1.99
C TRP A 413 -25.48 0.43 2.52
N LEU A 414 -26.49 -0.45 2.38
CA LEU A 414 -27.87 -0.17 2.77
C LEU A 414 -28.05 0.15 4.27
N GLY A 415 -27.08 -0.21 5.12
CA GLY A 415 -27.07 0.14 6.55
C GLY A 415 -26.20 1.34 6.91
N ARG A 416 -25.51 1.95 5.93
CA ARG A 416 -24.46 2.96 6.16
C ARG A 416 -24.63 4.22 5.32
N LEU A 417 -25.39 4.16 4.23
CA LEU A 417 -25.65 5.26 3.31
C LEU A 417 -27.15 5.50 3.26
N ASP A 418 -27.58 6.69 3.68
CA ASP A 418 -29.00 7.01 3.87
C ASP A 418 -29.73 7.31 2.55
N ASP A 419 -29.01 7.76 1.52
CA ASP A 419 -29.58 8.20 0.23
C ASP A 419 -29.36 7.17 -0.89
N ILE A 420 -29.54 5.88 -0.58
CA ILE A 420 -29.43 4.80 -1.58
C ILE A 420 -30.66 3.88 -1.57
N GLN A 421 -31.18 3.65 -2.78
CA GLN A 421 -32.13 2.59 -3.09
C GLN A 421 -31.43 1.52 -3.93
N LEU A 422 -31.57 0.24 -3.54
CA LEU A 422 -31.12 -0.90 -4.34
C LEU A 422 -32.32 -1.58 -5.01
N ARG A 423 -32.28 -1.70 -6.33
CA ARG A 423 -33.22 -2.50 -7.14
C ARG A 423 -32.51 -3.72 -7.68
N ILE A 424 -33.04 -4.91 -7.43
CA ILE A 424 -32.46 -6.17 -7.91
C ILE A 424 -33.39 -6.79 -8.96
N VAL A 425 -32.81 -7.11 -10.11
CA VAL A 425 -33.47 -7.76 -11.25
C VAL A 425 -32.68 -9.02 -11.60
N PHE A 426 -33.35 -10.13 -11.92
CA PHE A 426 -32.67 -11.39 -12.21
C PHE A 426 -32.72 -11.76 -13.70
N THR A 427 -31.63 -12.35 -14.19
CA THR A 427 -31.56 -12.96 -15.51
C THR A 427 -32.03 -14.42 -15.46
N ALA A 428 -33.32 -14.63 -15.25
CA ALA A 428 -33.96 -15.96 -15.29
C ALA A 428 -34.94 -16.07 -16.46
N ASP A 429 -34.96 -17.23 -17.11
CA ASP A 429 -36.03 -17.60 -18.02
C ASP A 429 -37.24 -18.05 -17.21
N ASN A 430 -38.46 -17.69 -17.62
CA ASN A 430 -39.66 -18.13 -16.92
C ASN A 430 -40.08 -19.54 -17.36
N THR A 431 -39.20 -20.52 -17.19
CA THR A 431 -39.42 -21.91 -17.62
C THR A 431 -38.95 -22.90 -16.57
N GLU A 432 -39.59 -24.07 -16.51
CA GLU A 432 -39.21 -25.15 -15.56
C GLU A 432 -37.83 -25.76 -15.85
N ASN A 433 -37.28 -25.55 -17.05
CA ASN A 433 -35.97 -26.07 -17.44
C ASN A 433 -34.81 -25.20 -16.96
N ASP A 434 -35.08 -23.95 -16.56
CA ASP A 434 -34.06 -23.05 -16.05
C ASP A 434 -33.94 -23.23 -14.53
N ASN A 435 -32.73 -23.55 -14.07
CA ASN A 435 -32.44 -23.77 -12.65
C ASN A 435 -32.55 -22.48 -11.81
N LYS A 436 -32.52 -21.29 -12.43
CA LYS A 436 -32.72 -20.00 -11.74
C LYS A 436 -34.19 -19.77 -11.39
N THR A 437 -35.12 -20.29 -12.18
CA THR A 437 -36.57 -20.02 -12.07
C THR A 437 -37.12 -20.29 -10.68
N PRO A 438 -36.87 -21.44 -10.03
CA PRO A 438 -37.43 -21.73 -8.72
C PRO A 438 -36.96 -20.72 -7.67
N VAL A 439 -35.66 -20.39 -7.69
CA VAL A 439 -35.05 -19.43 -6.76
C VAL A 439 -35.64 -18.03 -6.96
N VAL A 440 -35.72 -17.55 -8.21
CA VAL A 440 -36.23 -16.21 -8.50
C VAL A 440 -37.72 -16.09 -8.19
N ARG A 441 -38.54 -17.07 -8.57
CA ARG A 441 -39.97 -17.08 -8.21
C ARG A 441 -40.17 -17.07 -6.69
N HIS A 442 -39.37 -17.83 -5.97
CA HIS A 442 -39.40 -17.87 -4.51
C HIS A 442 -39.01 -16.51 -3.89
N LEU A 443 -37.92 -15.90 -4.34
CA LEU A 443 -37.51 -14.56 -3.91
C LEU A 443 -38.56 -13.50 -4.22
N MET A 444 -39.21 -13.58 -5.39
CA MET A 444 -40.30 -12.66 -5.74
C MET A 444 -41.53 -12.89 -4.86
N ALA A 445 -41.90 -14.13 -4.57
CA ALA A 445 -43.00 -14.43 -3.66
C ALA A 445 -42.73 -13.91 -2.23
N LEU A 446 -41.49 -14.03 -1.75
CA LEU A 446 -41.08 -13.43 -0.48
C LEU A 446 -41.19 -11.89 -0.51
N ASN A 447 -40.81 -11.26 -1.62
CA ASN A 447 -40.94 -9.81 -1.78
C ASN A 447 -42.40 -9.32 -1.71
N GLU A 448 -43.37 -10.12 -2.17
CA GLU A 448 -44.82 -9.81 -2.09
C GLU A 448 -45.37 -9.79 -0.66
N THR A 449 -44.71 -10.47 0.28
CA THR A 449 -45.15 -10.45 1.69
C THR A 449 -45.08 -9.07 2.33
N GLY A 450 -44.34 -8.13 1.71
CA GLY A 450 -44.09 -6.79 2.22
C GLY A 450 -42.99 -6.70 3.28
N ASP A 451 -42.49 -7.83 3.81
CA ASP A 451 -41.39 -7.85 4.78
C ASP A 451 -40.04 -7.71 4.07
N LYS A 452 -39.57 -6.46 3.98
CA LYS A 452 -38.27 -6.12 3.37
C LYS A 452 -37.08 -6.71 4.13
N ALA A 453 -37.18 -6.89 5.44
CA ALA A 453 -36.10 -7.49 6.23
C ALA A 453 -36.00 -9.00 5.99
N LEU A 454 -37.13 -9.67 5.76
CA LEU A 454 -37.16 -11.09 5.39
C LEU A 454 -36.49 -11.33 4.04
N ILE A 455 -36.90 -10.63 2.98
CA ILE A 455 -36.30 -10.81 1.64
C ILE A 455 -34.82 -10.41 1.61
N LYS A 456 -34.41 -9.36 2.34
CA LYS A 456 -33.01 -8.98 2.50
C LYS A 456 -32.18 -10.14 3.07
N ARG A 457 -32.63 -10.74 4.18
CA ARG A 457 -31.95 -11.91 4.79
C ARG A 457 -31.96 -13.13 3.88
N ALA A 458 -33.09 -13.43 3.24
CA ALA A 458 -33.21 -14.56 2.35
C ALA A 458 -32.25 -14.46 1.15
N LEU A 459 -32.11 -13.27 0.55
CA LEU A 459 -31.13 -12.98 -0.50
C LEU A 459 -29.69 -13.15 -0.01
N HIS A 460 -29.37 -12.56 1.14
CA HIS A 460 -28.04 -12.64 1.75
C HIS A 460 -27.64 -14.11 1.99
N ASP A 461 -28.49 -14.87 2.66
CA ASP A 461 -28.26 -16.29 2.98
C ASP A 461 -28.13 -17.14 1.72
N TRP A 462 -28.97 -16.89 0.69
CA TRP A 462 -28.83 -17.57 -0.59
C TRP A 462 -27.44 -17.31 -1.18
N TYR A 463 -26.98 -16.05 -1.18
CA TYR A 463 -25.71 -15.67 -1.75
C TYR A 463 -24.49 -16.19 -0.98
N GLU A 464 -24.58 -16.31 0.34
CA GLU A 464 -23.54 -16.90 1.20
C GLU A 464 -23.48 -18.44 1.14
N GLN A 465 -24.60 -19.10 0.82
CA GLN A 465 -24.66 -20.56 0.74
C GLN A 465 -23.71 -21.10 -0.34
N LYS A 466 -22.73 -21.91 0.08
CA LYS A 466 -21.74 -22.51 -0.84
C LYS A 466 -22.33 -23.57 -1.77
N GLN A 467 -23.32 -24.32 -1.29
CA GLN A 467 -23.89 -25.47 -2.02
C GLN A 467 -24.99 -25.09 -3.01
N LYS A 468 -25.58 -23.87 -2.89
CA LYS A 468 -26.72 -23.40 -3.69
C LYS A 468 -27.86 -24.43 -3.75
N ASP A 469 -28.17 -25.01 -2.59
CA ASP A 469 -29.25 -25.98 -2.42
C ASP A 469 -30.55 -25.22 -2.15
N TYR A 470 -31.41 -25.21 -3.18
CA TYR A 470 -32.72 -24.56 -3.14
C TYR A 470 -33.66 -25.15 -2.09
N ASN A 471 -33.73 -26.47 -1.95
CA ASN A 471 -34.71 -27.09 -1.06
C ASN A 471 -34.39 -26.77 0.41
N ALA A 472 -33.12 -26.94 0.79
CA ALA A 472 -32.67 -26.62 2.14
C ALA A 472 -32.86 -25.13 2.49
N TRP A 473 -32.69 -24.23 1.50
CA TRP A 473 -32.92 -22.79 1.69
C TRP A 473 -34.43 -22.45 1.74
N ALA A 474 -35.25 -23.05 0.89
CA ALA A 474 -36.70 -22.86 0.85
C ALA A 474 -37.41 -23.36 2.12
N ASP A 475 -36.89 -24.40 2.77
CA ASP A 475 -37.40 -24.88 4.06
C ASP A 475 -37.18 -23.86 5.19
N VAL A 476 -36.11 -23.07 5.12
CA VAL A 476 -35.81 -21.99 6.09
C VAL A 476 -36.67 -20.75 5.82
N TYR A 477 -36.99 -20.49 4.55
CA TYR A 477 -37.74 -19.33 4.09
C TYR A 477 -39.09 -19.74 3.46
N PRO A 478 -40.04 -20.30 4.22
CA PRO A 478 -41.27 -20.82 3.61
C PRO A 478 -42.13 -19.70 3.00
N VAL A 479 -42.57 -19.91 1.76
CA VAL A 479 -43.49 -19.01 1.06
C VAL A 479 -44.43 -19.79 0.15
N GLN A 480 -45.65 -19.28 -0.03
CA GLN A 480 -46.59 -19.83 -1.02
C GLN A 480 -46.30 -19.24 -2.40
N LEU A 481 -46.04 -20.09 -3.38
CA LEU A 481 -45.89 -19.66 -4.77
C LEU A 481 -47.28 -19.49 -5.41
N ASP A 482 -47.50 -18.33 -6.01
CA ASP A 482 -48.69 -18.02 -6.80
C ASP A 482 -48.31 -17.93 -8.28
N GLU A 483 -48.86 -18.83 -9.10
CA GLU A 483 -48.60 -18.86 -10.54
C GLU A 483 -49.02 -17.56 -11.23
N ASN A 484 -50.01 -16.84 -10.70
CA ASN A 484 -50.41 -15.54 -11.23
C ASN A 484 -49.32 -14.48 -11.11
N GLN A 485 -48.32 -14.69 -10.24
CA GLN A 485 -47.18 -13.78 -10.04
C GLN A 485 -45.98 -14.14 -10.94
N TYR A 486 -46.02 -15.25 -11.68
CA TYR A 486 -44.88 -15.67 -12.51
C TYR A 486 -44.62 -14.72 -13.68
N TYR A 487 -45.57 -13.85 -14.04
CA TYR A 487 -45.33 -12.80 -15.05
C TYR A 487 -44.18 -11.87 -14.67
N LYS A 488 -43.87 -11.69 -13.38
CA LYS A 488 -42.79 -10.82 -12.90
C LYS A 488 -41.42 -11.22 -13.48
N LEU A 489 -41.18 -12.51 -13.70
CA LEU A 489 -39.96 -12.98 -14.37
C LEU A 489 -39.94 -12.61 -15.85
N ASN A 490 -41.10 -12.59 -16.53
CA ASN A 490 -41.19 -12.13 -17.92
C ASN A 490 -40.87 -10.64 -18.02
N GLU A 491 -41.36 -9.82 -17.08
CA GLU A 491 -41.05 -8.39 -17.00
C GLU A 491 -39.55 -8.16 -16.74
N GLN A 492 -38.96 -8.89 -15.79
CA GLN A 492 -37.50 -8.83 -15.54
C GLN A 492 -36.69 -9.20 -16.77
N LYS A 493 -37.08 -10.26 -17.48
CA LYS A 493 -36.42 -10.71 -18.71
C LYS A 493 -36.54 -9.67 -19.82
N ALA A 494 -37.75 -9.17 -20.09
CA ALA A 494 -38.00 -8.15 -21.09
C ALA A 494 -37.22 -6.87 -20.80
N TRP A 495 -37.12 -6.48 -19.52
CA TRP A 495 -36.31 -5.34 -19.11
C TRP A 495 -34.81 -5.59 -19.33
N CYS A 496 -34.30 -6.80 -19.02
CA CYS A 496 -32.89 -7.14 -19.28
C CYS A 496 -32.54 -7.12 -20.77
N GLU A 497 -33.47 -7.54 -21.63
CA GLU A 497 -33.34 -7.45 -23.09
C GLU A 497 -33.33 -5.98 -23.56
N MET A 498 -34.24 -5.15 -23.03
CA MET A 498 -34.31 -3.70 -23.31
C MET A 498 -33.05 -2.96 -22.85
N ALA A 499 -32.52 -3.31 -21.68
CA ALA A 499 -31.31 -2.73 -21.11
C ALA A 499 -30.01 -3.30 -21.72
N GLU A 500 -30.12 -4.15 -22.74
CA GLU A 500 -29.00 -4.82 -23.43
C GLU A 500 -28.02 -5.52 -22.47
N VAL A 501 -28.54 -6.20 -21.43
CA VAL A 501 -27.72 -6.88 -20.43
C VAL A 501 -26.97 -8.05 -21.08
N LYS A 502 -25.64 -7.93 -21.19
CA LYS A 502 -24.76 -8.95 -21.79
C LYS A 502 -24.08 -9.86 -20.75
N ALA A 503 -23.98 -9.41 -19.50
CA ALA A 503 -23.30 -10.13 -18.43
C ALA A 503 -23.91 -9.80 -17.06
N THR A 504 -23.62 -10.62 -16.05
CA THR A 504 -24.00 -10.37 -14.66
C THR A 504 -22.77 -10.48 -13.75
N PRO A 505 -22.61 -9.59 -12.74
CA PRO A 505 -23.51 -8.48 -12.43
C PRO A 505 -23.36 -7.35 -13.45
N THR A 506 -24.48 -6.72 -13.81
CA THR A 506 -24.49 -5.41 -14.47
C THR A 506 -25.09 -4.41 -13.49
N LEU A 507 -24.40 -3.29 -13.27
CA LEU A 507 -24.85 -2.23 -12.38
C LEU A 507 -25.28 -1.02 -13.19
N LEU A 508 -26.38 -0.39 -12.76
CA LEU A 508 -26.82 0.89 -13.29
C LEU A 508 -27.04 1.87 -12.13
N ILE A 509 -26.64 3.12 -12.32
CA ILE A 509 -26.85 4.21 -11.37
C ILE A 509 -27.82 5.21 -12.01
N ASN A 510 -29.00 5.39 -11.42
CA ASN A 510 -30.06 6.24 -11.96
C ASN A 510 -30.40 5.93 -13.43
N GLY A 511 -30.31 4.66 -13.81
CA GLY A 511 -30.54 4.15 -15.16
C GLY A 511 -29.33 4.19 -16.10
N TYR A 512 -28.22 4.82 -15.73
CA TYR A 512 -26.98 4.79 -16.51
C TYR A 512 -26.16 3.54 -16.19
N VAL A 513 -25.69 2.82 -17.20
CA VAL A 513 -24.80 1.66 -16.98
C VAL A 513 -23.49 2.12 -16.32
N LEU A 514 -23.02 1.40 -15.31
CA LEU A 514 -21.74 1.67 -14.68
C LEU A 514 -20.60 1.45 -15.70
N PRO A 515 -19.73 2.45 -15.96
CA PRO A 515 -18.62 2.28 -16.90
C PRO A 515 -17.65 1.18 -16.46
N ALA A 516 -17.07 0.46 -17.41
CA ALA A 516 -16.19 -0.69 -17.14
C ALA A 516 -14.91 -0.35 -16.35
N ASP A 517 -14.53 0.93 -16.31
CA ASP A 517 -13.38 1.42 -15.54
C ASP A 517 -13.64 1.47 -14.01
N TYR A 518 -14.90 1.30 -13.61
CA TYR A 518 -15.36 1.36 -12.22
C TYR A 518 -15.95 0.03 -11.76
N GLN A 519 -15.59 -0.36 -10.54
CA GLN A 519 -16.20 -1.45 -9.80
C GLN A 519 -17.16 -0.90 -8.74
N VAL A 520 -18.02 -1.75 -8.18
CA VAL A 520 -18.95 -1.34 -7.12
C VAL A 520 -18.21 -0.72 -5.94
N GLU A 521 -17.07 -1.28 -5.54
CA GLU A 521 -16.29 -0.79 -4.41
C GLU A 521 -15.68 0.60 -4.63
N ASP A 522 -15.60 1.05 -5.90
CA ASP A 522 -15.00 2.32 -6.25
C ASP A 522 -15.96 3.50 -6.12
N ILE A 523 -17.27 3.27 -6.30
CA ILE A 523 -18.23 4.36 -6.49
C ILE A 523 -18.87 4.87 -5.20
N LYS A 524 -18.69 4.17 -4.08
CA LYS A 524 -19.34 4.46 -2.81
C LYS A 524 -19.35 5.96 -2.43
N TYR A 525 -18.18 6.61 -2.43
CA TYR A 525 -18.04 8.03 -2.06
C TYR A 525 -18.32 9.00 -3.22
N MET A 526 -18.53 8.49 -4.43
CA MET A 526 -18.90 9.30 -5.59
C MET A 526 -20.42 9.45 -5.74
N LEU A 527 -21.17 8.61 -5.03
CA LEU A 527 -22.64 8.59 -4.98
C LEU A 527 -23.23 9.42 -3.83
N ALA A 528 -22.40 9.85 -2.87
CA ALA A 528 -22.79 10.67 -1.73
C ALA A 528 -22.86 12.16 -2.06
#